data_AF-A0A958SXK5-F1
#
_entry.id   AF-A0A958SXK5-F1
#
_cell.length_a   1.000
_cell.length_b   1.000
_cell.length_c   1.000
_cell.angle_alpha   90.00
_cell.angle_beta   90.00
_cell.angle_gamma   90.00
#
_symmetry.space_group_name_H-M   'P 1'
#
loop_
_entity.id
_entity.type
_entity.pdbx_description
1 polymer ?
#
loop_
_entity_poly.entity_id
_entity_poly.type
_entity_poly.pdbx_seq_one_letter_code
_entity_poly.pdbx_strand_id
1 'polypeptide(L)'
;MKLTDQDILQIEKKGLTVDKVNAQIEVFKKGIPFTNLVSAATIGNGILNPDVEEQANYVSFFDTKKSEVSIVKFTPASGAATRMFKFLFQFLDEYNPEIGSINAFINRNKAKELSLFFVGLEKFPFYAEVIEKAKQLYPNFDSL
;
A
#
# COMPACT_ATOMS: atom_id res chain seq x y z
N MET A 1 -9.67 25.19 7.81
CA MET A 1 -10.57 24.02 7.87
C MET A 1 -11.27 24.08 9.22
N LYS A 2 -12.59 23.97 9.23
CA LYS A 2 -13.37 23.95 10.47
C LYS A 2 -13.84 22.52 10.67
N LEU A 3 -13.41 21.87 11.75
CA LEU A 3 -13.86 20.53 12.09
C LEU A 3 -15.31 20.60 12.59
N THR A 4 -16.13 19.64 12.18
CA THR A 4 -17.49 19.48 12.68
C THR A 4 -17.51 18.69 13.99
N ASP A 5 -18.62 18.71 14.72
CA ASP A 5 -18.77 17.92 15.94
C ASP A 5 -18.62 16.41 15.67
N GLN A 6 -19.04 15.95 14.50
CA GLN A 6 -18.85 14.56 14.06
C GLN A 6 -17.38 14.21 13.85
N ASP A 7 -16.59 15.14 13.29
CA ASP A 7 -15.15 14.96 13.12
C ASP A 7 -14.45 14.87 14.48
N ILE A 8 -14.81 15.74 15.42
CA ILE A 8 -14.24 15.76 16.78
C ILE A 8 -14.50 14.44 17.49
N LEU A 9 -15.75 13.95 17.47
CA LEU A 9 -16.10 12.65 18.06
C LEU A 9 -15.33 11.49 17.42
N GLN A 10 -15.12 11.53 16.10
CA GLN A 10 -14.32 10.51 15.41
C GLN A 10 -12.84 10.55 15.83
N ILE A 11 -12.27 11.75 15.95
CA ILE A 11 -10.89 11.98 16.37
C ILE A 11 -10.66 11.41 17.78
N GLU A 12 -11.56 11.72 18.71
CA GLU A 12 -11.50 11.24 20.09
C GLU A 12 -11.66 9.72 20.16
N LYS A 13 -12.58 9.13 19.39
CA LYS A 13 -12.78 7.67 19.31
C LYS A 13 -11.52 6.95 18.81
N LYS A 14 -10.68 7.60 18.01
CA LYS A 14 -9.39 7.08 17.53
C LYS A 14 -8.24 7.31 18.52
N GLY A 15 -8.51 7.88 19.70
CA GLY A 15 -7.48 8.19 20.71
C GLY A 15 -6.58 9.37 20.34
N LEU A 16 -7.06 10.26 19.46
CA LEU A 16 -6.35 11.46 19.02
C LEU A 16 -6.97 12.71 19.65
N THR A 17 -6.24 13.83 19.60
CA THR A 17 -6.76 15.14 20.01
C THR A 17 -6.94 16.04 18.80
N VAL A 18 -7.89 16.98 18.90
CA VAL A 18 -8.13 17.99 17.86
C VAL A 18 -6.85 18.75 17.52
N ASP A 19 -6.05 19.10 18.53
CA ASP A 19 -4.77 19.80 18.34
C ASP A 19 -3.75 18.96 17.57
N LYS A 20 -3.65 17.65 17.84
CA LYS A 20 -2.75 16.75 17.09
C LYS A 20 -3.17 16.68 15.62
N VAL A 21 -4.47 16.59 15.35
CA VAL A 21 -4.99 16.53 13.98
C VAL A 21 -4.77 17.85 13.26
N ASN A 22 -5.04 18.98 13.91
CA ASN A 22 -4.76 20.30 13.34
C ASN A 22 -3.26 20.49 13.04
N ALA A 23 -2.36 20.05 13.94
CA ALA A 23 -0.93 20.09 13.70
C ALA A 23 -0.51 19.27 12.48
N GLN A 24 -1.09 18.07 12.30
CA GLN A 24 -0.86 17.24 11.12
C GLN A 24 -1.35 17.92 9.84
N ILE A 25 -2.54 18.52 9.86
CA ILE A 25 -3.09 19.27 8.72
C ILE A 25 -2.19 20.45 8.37
N GLU A 26 -1.65 21.17 9.36
CA GLU A 26 -0.72 22.27 9.12
C GLU A 26 0.58 21.80 8.45
N VAL A 27 1.07 20.60 8.77
CA VAL A 27 2.21 20.00 8.05
C VAL A 27 1.86 19.78 6.57
N PHE A 28 0.66 19.26 6.26
CA PHE A 28 0.24 19.08 4.86
C PHE A 28 0.12 20.42 4.10
N LYS A 29 -0.40 21.46 4.74
CA LYS A 29 -0.53 22.80 4.13
C LYS A 29 0.82 23.48 3.88
N LYS A 30 1.73 23.40 4.85
CA LYS A 30 3.06 24.02 4.76
C LYS A 30 4.01 23.23 3.86
N GLY A 31 3.63 21.98 3.55
CA GLY A 31 4.51 21.01 2.92
C GLY A 31 5.33 20.25 3.96
N ILE A 32 5.72 19.03 3.59
CA ILE A 32 6.56 18.19 4.44
C ILE A 32 7.95 18.87 4.52
N PRO A 33 8.45 19.21 5.72
CA PRO A 33 9.74 19.85 5.85
C PRO A 33 10.83 18.93 5.30
N PHE A 34 11.84 19.52 4.67
CA PHE A 34 13.02 18.76 4.25
C PHE A 34 13.70 18.16 5.47
N THR A 35 14.07 16.89 5.38
CA THR A 35 14.85 16.22 6.42
C THR A 35 16.31 16.60 6.27
N ASN A 36 16.93 17.07 7.35
CA ASN A 36 18.37 17.28 7.38
C ASN A 36 19.06 15.91 7.42
N LEU A 37 19.71 15.55 6.31
CA LEU A 37 20.47 14.31 6.23
C LEU A 37 21.72 14.44 7.09
N VAL A 38 21.85 13.58 8.11
CA VAL A 38 23.02 13.58 9.00
C VAL A 38 24.15 12.78 8.37
N SER A 39 23.90 11.51 8.05
CA SER A 39 24.83 10.62 7.38
C SER A 39 24.07 9.40 6.84
N ALA A 40 24.70 8.62 5.96
CA ALA A 40 24.13 7.37 5.50
C ALA A 40 24.07 6.35 6.64
N ALA A 41 22.99 5.57 6.69
CA ALA A 41 22.91 4.44 7.60
C ALA A 41 23.92 3.35 7.17
N THR A 42 24.79 2.94 8.06
CA THR A 42 25.82 1.91 7.84
C THR A 42 25.83 0.93 9.01
N ILE A 43 26.59 -0.17 8.88
CA ILE A 43 26.84 -1.07 10.00
C ILE A 43 27.48 -0.26 11.14
N GLY A 44 26.84 -0.23 12.30
CA GLY A 44 27.26 0.59 13.45
C GLY A 44 26.80 2.05 13.41
N ASN A 45 26.12 2.48 12.34
CA ASN A 45 25.45 3.79 12.23
C ASN A 45 23.99 3.58 11.81
N GLY A 46 23.16 3.12 12.75
CA GLY A 46 21.73 2.88 12.53
C GLY A 46 21.36 1.53 11.88
N ILE A 47 22.32 0.77 11.34
CA ILE A 47 22.10 -0.63 10.92
C ILE A 47 22.83 -1.55 11.90
N LEU A 48 22.05 -2.45 12.52
CA LEU A 48 22.57 -3.53 13.34
C LEU A 48 22.99 -4.70 12.43
N ASN A 49 24.11 -5.34 12.74
CA ASN A 49 24.60 -6.52 12.05
C ASN A 49 24.98 -7.59 13.09
N PRO A 50 23.98 -8.30 13.65
CA PRO A 50 24.23 -9.23 14.74
C PRO A 50 25.06 -10.42 14.27
N ASP A 51 26.00 -10.85 15.10
CA ASP A 51 26.80 -12.05 14.84
C ASP A 51 25.99 -13.34 15.05
N VAL A 52 26.63 -14.49 14.84
CA VAL A 52 25.96 -15.80 14.94
C VAL A 52 25.42 -16.07 16.34
N GLU A 53 26.13 -15.63 17.38
CA GLU A 53 25.73 -15.83 18.77
C GLU A 53 24.56 -14.92 19.13
N GLU A 54 24.63 -13.64 18.73
CA GLU A 54 23.56 -12.67 18.91
C GLU A 54 22.28 -13.09 18.18
N GLN A 55 22.41 -13.60 16.95
CA GLN A 55 21.28 -14.14 16.19
C GLN A 55 20.63 -15.31 16.93
N ALA A 56 21.41 -16.27 17.42
CA ALA A 56 20.89 -17.41 18.18
C ALA A 56 20.17 -16.95 19.45
N ASN A 57 20.73 -15.96 20.15
CA ASN A 57 20.14 -15.38 21.35
C ASN A 57 18.79 -14.70 21.06
N TYR A 58 18.69 -13.92 19.97
CA TYR A 58 17.43 -13.28 19.59
C TYR A 58 16.34 -14.27 19.15
N VAL A 59 16.73 -15.32 18.42
CA VAL A 59 15.80 -16.39 18.04
C VAL A 59 15.27 -17.10 19.28
N SER A 60 16.17 -17.51 20.20
CA SER A 60 15.79 -18.17 21.45
C SER A 60 14.89 -17.28 22.32
N PHE A 61 15.20 -15.98 22.40
CA PHE A 61 14.37 -15.03 23.13
C PHE A 61 12.95 -14.95 22.56
N PHE A 62 12.83 -14.81 21.24
CA PHE A 62 11.53 -14.80 20.57
C PHE A 62 10.77 -16.11 20.81
N ASP A 63 11.43 -17.25 20.63
CA ASP A 63 10.79 -18.56 20.79
C ASP A 63 10.30 -18.84 22.21
N THR A 64 11.00 -18.33 23.22
CA THR A 64 10.60 -18.46 24.63
C THR A 64 9.38 -17.58 24.95
N LYS A 65 9.25 -16.43 24.27
CA LYS A 65 8.22 -15.44 24.56
C LYS A 65 6.99 -15.49 23.66
N LYS A 66 7.07 -16.13 22.50
CA LYS A 66 5.99 -16.12 21.49
C LYS A 66 4.65 -16.69 21.97
N SER A 67 4.64 -17.56 22.99
CA SER A 67 3.40 -18.08 23.60
C SER A 67 2.76 -17.14 24.63
N GLU A 68 3.52 -16.18 25.16
CA GLU A 68 3.04 -15.19 26.14
C GLU A 68 2.45 -13.95 25.46
N VAL A 69 2.59 -13.81 24.13
CA VAL A 69 2.19 -12.63 23.37
C VAL A 69 1.36 -13.01 22.15
N SER A 70 0.51 -12.08 21.70
CA SER A 70 -0.15 -12.22 20.39
C SER A 70 0.80 -11.80 19.28
N ILE A 71 1.09 -12.72 18.36
CA ILE A 71 1.96 -12.45 17.22
C ILE A 71 1.16 -11.77 16.11
N VAL A 72 1.56 -10.57 15.74
CA VAL A 72 0.95 -9.81 14.64
C VAL A 72 1.94 -9.68 13.49
N LYS A 73 1.52 -10.05 12.28
CA LYS A 73 2.25 -9.72 11.06
C LYS A 73 1.94 -8.28 10.67
N PHE A 74 2.82 -7.35 11.03
CA PHE A 74 2.74 -5.98 10.53
C PHE A 74 3.28 -5.94 9.09
N THR A 75 2.38 -5.80 8.13
CA THR A 75 2.78 -5.46 6.76
C THR A 75 2.71 -3.94 6.67
N PRO A 76 3.85 -3.21 6.63
CA PRO A 76 3.80 -1.77 6.48
C PRO A 76 3.01 -1.41 5.22
N ALA A 77 2.23 -0.34 5.28
CA ALA A 77 1.58 0.24 4.11
C ALA A 77 2.66 0.73 3.15
N SER A 78 3.23 -0.19 2.40
CA SER A 78 4.31 0.09 1.48
C SER A 78 3.68 0.74 0.25
N GLY A 79 4.12 1.95 -0.08
CA GLY A 79 3.85 2.52 -1.41
C GLY A 79 4.36 1.63 -2.54
N ALA A 80 5.09 0.54 -2.26
CA ALA A 80 5.45 -0.50 -3.22
C ALA A 80 4.21 -1.18 -3.83
N ALA A 81 3.21 -1.54 -3.02
CA ALA A 81 1.97 -2.15 -3.54
C ALA A 81 1.19 -1.16 -4.42
N THR A 82 1.04 0.09 -3.99
CA THR A 82 0.41 1.14 -4.80
C THR A 82 1.19 1.43 -6.08
N ARG A 83 2.53 1.45 -6.03
CA ARG A 83 3.38 1.60 -7.22
C ARG A 83 3.27 0.42 -8.17
N MET A 84 3.10 -0.80 -7.65
CA MET A 84 2.91 -2.01 -8.46
C MET A 84 1.65 -1.93 -9.32
N PHE A 85 0.56 -1.34 -8.80
CA PHE A 85 -0.68 -1.16 -9.53
C PHE A 85 -0.83 0.20 -10.22
N LYS A 86 0.20 1.06 -10.18
CA LYS A 86 0.14 2.41 -10.75
C LYS A 86 -0.28 2.40 -12.23
N PHE A 87 0.23 1.45 -13.02
CA PHE A 87 -0.10 1.33 -14.44
C PHE A 87 -1.57 0.94 -14.68
N LEU A 88 -2.19 0.19 -13.76
CA LEU A 88 -3.62 -0.14 -13.84
C LEU A 88 -4.48 1.07 -13.54
N PHE A 89 -4.13 1.86 -12.51
CA PHE A 89 -4.86 3.10 -12.21
C PHE A 89 -4.77 4.08 -13.38
N GLN A 90 -3.57 4.25 -13.95
CA GLN A 90 -3.40 5.07 -15.14
C GLN A 90 -4.24 4.56 -16.33
N PHE A 91 -4.29 3.25 -16.55
CA PHE A 91 -5.16 2.67 -17.58
C PHE A 91 -6.64 2.97 -17.30
N LEU A 92 -7.11 2.83 -16.07
CA LEU A 92 -8.50 3.13 -15.71
C LEU A 92 -8.87 4.60 -15.92
N ASP A 93 -7.93 5.52 -15.65
CA ASP A 93 -8.16 6.96 -15.79
C ASP A 93 -8.13 7.43 -17.26
N GLU A 94 -7.26 6.83 -18.08
CA GLU A 94 -6.98 7.31 -19.45
C GLU A 94 -7.62 6.46 -20.56
N TYR A 95 -8.02 5.22 -20.29
CA TYR A 95 -8.59 4.34 -21.30
C TYR A 95 -10.04 4.70 -21.58
N ASN A 96 -10.38 4.83 -22.87
CA ASN A 96 -11.74 5.01 -23.33
C ASN A 96 -12.03 4.00 -24.45
N PRO A 97 -12.98 3.06 -24.24
CA PRO A 97 -13.30 2.04 -25.24
C PRO A 97 -13.86 2.62 -26.55
N GLU A 98 -14.48 3.81 -26.51
CA GLU A 98 -15.00 4.49 -27.71
C GLU A 98 -13.89 5.05 -28.62
N ILE A 99 -12.69 5.29 -28.08
CA ILE A 99 -11.55 5.84 -28.82
C ILE A 99 -10.74 4.73 -29.50
N GLY A 100 -10.67 3.55 -28.90
CA GLY A 100 -9.96 2.42 -29.47
C GLY A 100 -9.79 1.22 -28.55
N SER A 101 -9.22 0.15 -29.10
CA SER A 101 -8.99 -1.08 -28.37
C SER A 101 -7.88 -0.93 -27.31
N ILE A 102 -7.89 -1.84 -26.34
CA ILE A 102 -6.82 -1.95 -25.33
C ILE A 102 -5.44 -2.11 -25.99
N ASN A 103 -5.35 -2.89 -27.07
CA ASN A 103 -4.09 -3.05 -27.82
C ASN A 103 -3.62 -1.73 -28.45
N ALA A 104 -4.53 -0.90 -28.97
CA ALA A 104 -4.20 0.42 -29.48
C ALA A 104 -3.70 1.35 -28.36
N PHE A 105 -4.34 1.31 -27.18
CA PHE A 105 -3.90 2.03 -25.99
C PHE A 105 -2.48 1.61 -25.57
N ILE A 106 -2.22 0.30 -25.48
CA ILE A 106 -0.90 -0.25 -25.11
C ILE A 106 0.18 0.26 -26.06
N ASN A 107 -0.07 0.19 -27.37
CA ASN A 107 0.90 0.62 -28.37
C ASN A 107 1.16 2.13 -28.33
N ARG A 108 0.10 2.94 -28.19
CA ARG A 108 0.20 4.41 -28.11
C ARG A 108 0.95 4.87 -26.87
N ASN A 109 0.65 4.28 -25.71
CA ASN A 109 1.20 4.67 -24.42
C ASN A 109 2.46 3.87 -24.02
N LYS A 110 2.90 2.93 -24.86
CA LYS A 110 4.01 2.01 -24.59
C LYS A 110 3.86 1.23 -23.26
N ALA A 111 2.61 0.92 -22.89
CA ALA A 111 2.24 0.30 -21.61
C ALA A 111 2.46 -1.22 -21.59
N LYS A 112 3.72 -1.66 -21.63
CA LYS A 112 4.09 -3.08 -21.72
C LYS A 112 3.64 -3.90 -20.50
N GLU A 113 3.62 -3.27 -19.33
CA GLU A 113 3.17 -3.86 -18.06
C GLU A 113 1.71 -4.30 -18.15
N LEU A 114 0.88 -3.53 -18.88
CA LEU A 114 -0.53 -3.84 -19.08
C LEU A 114 -0.71 -5.08 -19.96
N SER A 115 0.11 -5.25 -21.00
CA SER A 115 0.12 -6.46 -21.81
C SER A 115 0.50 -7.68 -20.97
N LEU A 116 1.56 -7.59 -20.17
CA LEU A 116 2.00 -8.68 -19.29
C LEU A 116 0.93 -9.03 -18.24
N PHE A 117 0.28 -8.00 -17.68
CA PHE A 117 -0.81 -8.17 -16.72
C PHE A 117 -1.96 -8.99 -17.30
N PHE A 118 -2.46 -8.65 -18.49
CA PHE A 118 -3.55 -9.38 -19.12
C PHE A 118 -3.16 -10.82 -19.47
N VAL A 119 -1.93 -11.06 -19.94
CA VAL A 119 -1.43 -12.42 -20.23
C VAL A 119 -1.31 -13.26 -18.94
N GLY A 120 -0.93 -12.64 -17.83
CA GLY A 120 -0.73 -13.29 -16.54
C GLY A 120 -1.96 -13.28 -15.63
N LEU A 121 -3.08 -12.70 -16.06
CA LEU A 121 -4.20 -12.34 -15.19
C LEU A 121 -4.73 -13.53 -14.38
N GLU A 122 -4.91 -14.67 -15.05
CA GLU A 122 -5.43 -15.90 -14.43
C GLU A 122 -4.47 -16.55 -13.42
N LYS A 123 -3.19 -16.14 -13.44
CA LYS A 123 -2.14 -16.66 -12.53
C LYS A 123 -2.05 -15.89 -11.23
N PHE A 124 -2.81 -14.79 -11.07
CA PHE A 124 -2.78 -14.02 -9.84
C PHE A 124 -3.40 -14.80 -8.68
N PRO A 125 -2.86 -14.64 -7.46
CA PRO A 125 -3.52 -15.10 -6.25
C PRO A 125 -4.95 -14.55 -6.19
N PHE A 126 -5.89 -15.39 -5.78
CA PHE A 126 -7.32 -15.04 -5.64
C PHE A 126 -8.03 -14.66 -6.95
N TYR A 127 -7.45 -14.89 -8.13
CA TYR A 127 -8.10 -14.57 -9.42
C TYR A 127 -9.52 -15.16 -9.51
N ALA A 128 -9.67 -16.46 -9.20
CA ALA A 128 -10.96 -17.14 -9.24
C ALA A 128 -11.99 -16.51 -8.29
N GLU A 129 -11.59 -16.24 -7.04
CA GLU A 129 -12.46 -15.61 -6.03
C GLU A 129 -12.89 -14.20 -6.44
N VAL A 130 -11.99 -13.42 -7.03
CA VAL A 130 -12.28 -12.06 -7.51
C VAL A 130 -13.26 -12.09 -8.70
N ILE A 131 -13.05 -12.98 -9.67
CA ILE A 131 -13.95 -13.13 -10.83
C ILE A 131 -15.32 -13.62 -10.38
N GLU A 132 -15.39 -14.62 -9.49
CA GLU A 132 -16.65 -15.09 -8.94
C GLU A 132 -17.40 -13.95 -8.25
N LYS A 133 -16.70 -13.16 -7.44
CA LYS A 133 -17.30 -12.03 -6.75
C LYS A 133 -17.76 -10.94 -7.72
N ALA A 134 -17.00 -10.68 -8.79
CA ALA A 134 -17.38 -9.74 -9.83
C ALA A 134 -18.66 -10.19 -10.55
N LYS A 135 -18.79 -11.47 -10.90
CA LYS A 135 -20.00 -12.04 -11.52
C LYS A 135 -21.23 -11.92 -10.63
N GLN A 136 -21.07 -12.11 -9.31
CA GLN A 136 -22.16 -11.91 -8.34
C GLN A 136 -22.61 -10.44 -8.26
N LEU A 137 -21.67 -9.50 -8.34
CA LEU A 137 -21.95 -8.06 -8.24
C LEU A 137 -22.48 -7.47 -9.55
N TYR A 138 -22.08 -8.04 -10.68
CA TYR A 138 -22.42 -7.59 -12.03
C TYR A 138 -23.06 -8.74 -12.82
N PRO A 139 -24.39 -8.88 -12.81
CA PRO A 139 -25.08 -9.99 -13.48
C PRO A 139 -24.80 -10.13 -14.98
N ASN A 140 -24.35 -9.03 -15.62
CA ASN A 140 -24.01 -8.99 -17.04
C ASN A 140 -22.49 -9.13 -17.29
N PHE A 141 -21.71 -9.60 -16.31
CA PHE A 141 -20.25 -9.62 -16.36
C PHE A 141 -19.68 -10.29 -17.62
N ASP A 142 -20.28 -11.40 -18.04
CA ASP A 142 -19.82 -12.16 -19.23
C ASP A 142 -20.20 -11.49 -20.57
N SER A 143 -21.00 -10.42 -20.52
CA SER A 143 -21.54 -9.69 -21.68
C SER A 143 -21.11 -8.22 -21.73
N LEU A 144 -20.19 -7.80 -20.84
CA LEU A 144 -19.61 -6.45 -20.78
C LEU A 144 -18.58 -6.19 -21.88
#